data_AF-A0A8S4QKH5-F1
#
_entry.id   AF-A0A8S4QKH5-F1
#
_cell.length_a   1.000
_cell.length_b   1.000
_cell.length_c   1.000
_cell.angle_alpha   90.00
_cell.angle_beta   90.00
_cell.angle_gamma   90.00
#
_symmetry.space_group_name_H-M   'P 1'
#
loop_
_entity.id
_entity.type
_entity.pdbx_description
1 polymer ?
#
loop_
_entity_poly.entity_id
_entity_poly.type
_entity_poly.pdbx_seq_one_letter_code
_entity_poly.pdbx_strand_id
1 'polypeptide(L)'
;MIKVGREEPAISMDVNGGKIIWAKHSEMQQVNLKALPEGTEIKDGERVPVVAKDMGSCEIYPQSIQHNPNGRFVVVCGDGEYIIYTAMALRNKAFGTAQEFVWALDSSEYATLENS
;
A
#
# COMPACT_ATOMS: atom_id res chain seq x y z
N MET A 1 0.46 -11.79 27.46
CA MET A 1 0.30 -10.34 27.24
C MET A 1 -0.56 -10.19 26.00
N ILE A 2 -1.83 -9.79 26.16
CA ILE A 2 -2.75 -9.60 25.02
C ILE A 2 -2.34 -8.28 24.36
N LYS A 3 -1.77 -8.34 23.15
CA LYS A 3 -1.55 -7.14 22.33
C LYS A 3 -2.87 -6.81 21.65
N VAL A 4 -3.44 -5.67 22.01
CA VAL A 4 -4.63 -5.11 21.35
C VAL A 4 -4.13 -4.14 20.28
N GLY A 5 -4.20 -4.55 19.02
CA GLY A 5 -3.72 -3.78 17.87
C GLY A 5 -2.46 -4.38 17.22
N ARG A 6 -2.36 -4.23 15.89
CA ARG A 6 -1.21 -4.65 15.08
C ARG A 6 -0.11 -3.60 15.25
N GLU A 7 1.05 -3.99 15.78
CA GLU A 7 2.18 -3.06 15.99
C GLU A 7 2.85 -2.63 14.68
N GLU A 8 2.70 -3.41 13.62
CA GLU A 8 3.25 -3.09 12.30
C GLU A 8 2.18 -2.41 11.42
N PRO A 9 2.44 -1.19 10.93
CA PRO A 9 1.54 -0.52 10.01
C PRO A 9 1.44 -1.29 8.69
N ALA A 10 0.25 -1.33 8.10
CA ALA A 10 0.11 -1.86 6.75
C ALA A 10 0.90 -0.96 5.78
N ILE A 11 1.84 -1.54 5.04
CA ILE A 11 2.78 -0.82 4.17
C ILE A 11 3.11 -1.64 2.94
N SER A 12 3.36 -0.96 1.82
CA SER A 12 3.86 -1.56 0.60
C SER A 12 4.82 -0.63 -0.13
N MET A 13 5.80 -1.21 -0.82
CA MET A 13 6.74 -0.50 -1.68
C MET A 13 6.70 -1.06 -3.09
N ASP A 14 6.48 -0.18 -4.07
CA ASP A 14 6.76 -0.45 -5.48
C ASP A 14 8.27 -0.36 -5.71
N VAL A 15 8.92 -1.51 -5.82
CA VAL A 15 10.38 -1.63 -6.01
C VAL A 15 10.84 -0.97 -7.30
N ASN A 16 10.02 -0.98 -8.35
CA ASN A 16 10.38 -0.44 -9.66
C ASN A 16 10.14 1.07 -9.73
N GLY A 17 9.01 1.54 -9.19
CA GLY A 17 8.62 2.95 -9.22
C GLY A 17 9.13 3.79 -8.04
N GLY A 18 9.63 3.16 -6.97
CA GLY A 18 10.15 3.84 -5.78
C GLY A 18 9.05 4.49 -4.93
N LYS A 19 7.80 4.08 -5.08
CA LYS A 19 6.67 4.59 -4.28
C LYS A 19 6.47 3.71 -3.07
N ILE A 20 6.28 4.32 -1.91
CA ILE A 20 5.92 3.63 -0.68
C ILE A 20 4.57 4.18 -0.24
N ILE A 21 3.64 3.29 0.08
CA ILE A 21 2.31 3.62 0.60
C ILE A 21 2.14 2.92 1.93
N TRP A 22 1.66 3.62 2.95
CA TRP A 22 1.34 3.04 4.24
C TRP A 22 0.05 3.63 4.81
N ALA A 23 -0.54 2.91 5.76
CA ALA A 23 -1.68 3.36 6.52
C ALA A 23 -1.28 3.73 7.96
N LYS A 24 -1.87 4.79 8.49
CA LYS A 24 -1.87 5.13 9.91
C LYS A 24 -3.32 5.16 10.39
N HIS A 25 -3.78 4.06 10.97
CA HIS A 25 -5.22 3.76 11.09
C HIS A 25 -5.84 3.75 9.70
N SER A 26 -6.88 4.54 9.45
CA SER A 26 -7.52 4.66 8.14
C SER A 26 -6.88 5.72 7.23
N GLU A 27 -5.92 6.51 7.71
CA GLU A 27 -5.28 7.56 6.91
C GLU A 27 -4.15 7.00 6.06
N MET A 28 -4.20 7.25 4.76
CA MET A 28 -3.23 6.72 3.79
C MET A 28 -2.20 7.79 3.42
N GLN A 29 -0.94 7.41 3.44
CA GLN A 29 0.17 8.29 3.11
C GLN A 29 1.07 7.67 2.05
N GLN A 30 1.75 8.53 1.31
CA GLN A 30 2.67 8.12 0.24
C GLN A 30 3.97 8.90 0.28
N VAL A 31 5.09 8.24 -0.04
CA VAL A 31 6.33 8.89 -0.46
C VAL A 31 6.77 8.36 -1.81
N ASN A 32 7.52 9.19 -2.54
CA ASN A 32 8.18 8.80 -3.77
C ASN A 32 9.68 9.00 -3.60
N LEU A 33 10.44 7.90 -3.51
CA LEU A 33 11.89 7.91 -3.37
C LEU A 33 12.58 8.53 -4.59
N LYS A 34 11.97 8.45 -5.78
CA LYS A 34 12.52 9.06 -7.01
C LYS A 34 12.32 10.58 -7.06
N ALA A 35 11.58 11.16 -6.11
CA ALA A 35 11.43 12.62 -6.01
C ALA A 35 12.60 13.28 -5.25
N LEU A 36 13.56 12.50 -4.75
CA LEU A 36 14.77 13.03 -4.14
C LEU A 36 15.64 13.72 -5.21
N PRO A 37 16.31 14.84 -4.88
CA PRO A 37 17.22 15.50 -5.81
C PRO A 37 18.33 14.55 -6.28
N GLU A 38 18.65 14.61 -7.57
CA GLU A 38 19.79 13.87 -8.13
C GLU A 38 21.08 14.27 -7.41
N GLY A 39 21.90 13.28 -7.05
CA GLY A 39 23.14 13.50 -6.30
C GLY A 39 22.98 13.65 -4.79
N THR A 40 21.80 13.36 -4.23
CA THR A 40 21.64 13.22 -2.77
C THR A 40 22.45 12.02 -2.27
N GLU A 41 23.64 12.27 -1.73
CA GLU A 41 24.42 11.27 -1.02
C GLU A 41 23.77 10.98 0.33
N ILE A 42 23.22 9.79 0.49
CA ILE A 42 22.66 9.31 1.75
C ILE A 42 23.62 8.28 2.31
N LYS A 43 24.13 8.52 3.52
CA LYS A 43 25.02 7.56 4.17
C LYS A 43 24.24 6.33 4.62
N ASP A 44 24.92 5.20 4.68
CA ASP A 44 24.31 3.99 5.25
C ASP A 44 23.88 4.24 6.71
N GLY A 45 22.68 3.77 7.04
CA GLY A 45 22.02 4.03 8.33
C GLY A 45 21.40 5.42 8.50
N GLU A 46 21.57 6.34 7.54
CA GLU A 46 20.94 7.67 7.59
C GLU A 46 19.46 7.61 7.18
N ARG A 47 18.63 8.45 7.81
CA ARG A 47 17.22 8.57 7.45
C ARG A 47 17.08 9.29 6.11
N VAL A 48 16.38 8.65 5.18
CA VAL A 48 16.08 9.24 3.87
C VAL A 48 15.13 10.45 4.05
N PRO A 49 15.50 11.66 3.57
CA PRO A 49 14.70 12.87 3.74
C PRO A 49 13.54 12.92 2.74
N VAL A 50 12.50 12.11 2.97
CA VAL A 50 11.30 12.08 2.13
C VAL A 50 10.18 12.93 2.71
N VAL A 51 9.39 13.55 1.82
CA VAL A 51 8.18 14.28 2.19
C VAL A 51 6.97 13.39 1.98
N ALA A 52 6.29 13.05 3.07
CA ALA A 52 5.04 12.29 3.02
C ALA A 52 3.93 13.17 2.41
N LYS A 53 3.25 12.62 1.40
CA LYS A 53 2.04 13.16 0.81
C LYS A 53 0.83 12.48 1.45
N ASP A 54 -0.14 13.29 1.87
CA ASP A 54 -1.46 12.84 2.27
C ASP A 54 -2.27 12.37 1.04
N MET A 55 -2.85 11.18 1.12
CA MET A 55 -3.60 10.56 0.04
C MET A 55 -5.10 10.45 0.35
N GLY A 56 -5.53 10.82 1.55
CA GLY A 56 -6.89 10.64 2.07
C GLY A 56 -7.07 9.35 2.88
N SER A 57 -8.31 9.12 3.30
CA SER A 57 -8.69 7.98 4.14
C SER A 57 -9.12 6.77 3.31
N CYS A 58 -8.86 5.57 3.83
CA CYS A 58 -9.39 4.30 3.31
C CYS A 58 -10.78 4.02 3.90
N GLU A 59 -11.64 3.38 3.10
CA GLU A 59 -13.02 3.02 3.49
C GLU A 59 -13.08 1.83 4.46
N ILE A 60 -12.05 0.98 4.46
CA ILE A 60 -11.91 -0.18 5.35
C ILE A 60 -10.70 -0.02 6.27
N TYR A 61 -10.65 -0.73 7.40
CA TYR A 61 -9.48 -0.67 8.28
C TYR A 61 -8.30 -1.45 7.67
N PRO A 62 -7.21 -0.79 7.25
CA PRO A 62 -6.14 -1.45 6.49
C PRO A 62 -5.39 -2.47 7.36
N GLN A 63 -5.47 -3.75 6.97
CA GLN A 63 -4.68 -4.82 7.57
C GLN A 63 -3.48 -5.19 6.69
N SER A 64 -3.63 -5.17 5.38
CA SER A 64 -2.52 -5.31 4.43
C SER A 64 -2.63 -4.32 3.28
N ILE A 65 -1.48 -3.97 2.70
CA ILE A 65 -1.38 -3.14 1.51
C ILE A 65 -0.42 -3.84 0.57
N GLN A 66 -0.75 -3.96 -0.71
CA GLN A 66 0.15 -4.55 -1.69
C GLN A 66 0.04 -3.87 -3.05
N HIS A 67 1.17 -3.36 -3.57
CA HIS A 67 1.26 -2.95 -4.96
C HIS A 67 1.13 -4.15 -5.89
N ASN A 68 0.49 -3.96 -7.04
CA ASN A 68 0.56 -4.91 -8.12
C ASN A 68 1.98 -4.91 -8.77
N PRO A 69 2.35 -5.89 -9.60
CA PRO A 69 3.73 -6.05 -10.09
C PRO A 69 4.34 -4.83 -10.80
N ASN A 70 3.52 -4.04 -11.49
CA ASN A 70 3.96 -2.81 -12.16
C ASN A 70 3.77 -1.52 -11.35
N GLY A 71 3.29 -1.61 -10.11
CA GLY A 71 3.13 -0.48 -9.19
C GLY A 71 2.03 0.52 -9.57
N ARG A 72 1.16 0.22 -10.54
CA ARG A 72 0.08 1.13 -10.96
C ARG A 72 -1.12 1.06 -10.02
N PHE A 73 -1.34 -0.09 -9.41
CA PHE A 73 -2.44 -0.34 -8.50
C PHE A 73 -1.91 -0.78 -7.13
N VAL A 74 -2.74 -0.54 -6.13
CA VAL A 74 -2.52 -1.01 -4.76
C VAL A 74 -3.82 -1.63 -4.27
N VAL A 75 -3.73 -2.81 -3.68
CA VAL A 75 -4.86 -3.39 -2.94
C VAL A 75 -4.69 -3.05 -1.47
N VAL A 76 -5.80 -2.71 -0.81
CA VAL A 76 -5.92 -2.66 0.64
C VAL A 76 -6.85 -3.80 1.04
N CYS A 77 -6.43 -4.67 1.95
CA CYS A 77 -7.30 -5.71 2.52
C CYS A 77 -7.52 -5.44 4.00
N GLY A 78 -8.74 -5.69 4.48
CA GLY A 78 -9.14 -5.46 5.86
C GLY A 78 -10.61 -5.81 6.07
N ASP A 79 -10.96 -6.21 7.29
CA ASP A 79 -12.34 -6.47 7.69
C ASP A 79 -13.13 -7.49 6.82
N GLY A 80 -12.41 -8.41 6.16
CA GLY A 80 -13.00 -9.41 5.24
C GLY A 80 -13.28 -8.86 3.84
N GLU A 81 -12.78 -7.66 3.55
CA GLU A 81 -12.95 -6.95 2.29
C GLU A 81 -11.60 -6.60 1.66
N TYR A 82 -11.62 -6.33 0.36
CA TYR A 82 -10.52 -5.74 -0.37
C TYR A 82 -10.99 -4.56 -1.20
N ILE A 83 -10.11 -3.57 -1.37
CA ILE A 83 -10.31 -2.46 -2.30
C ILE A 83 -9.04 -2.28 -3.13
N ILE A 84 -9.19 -2.27 -4.45
CA ILE A 84 -8.13 -1.93 -5.39
C ILE A 84 -8.23 -0.44 -5.72
N TYR A 85 -7.14 0.27 -5.46
CA TYR A 85 -6.97 1.67 -5.79
C TYR A 85 -5.89 1.89 -6.85
N THR A 86 -5.96 3.03 -7.54
CA THR A 86 -4.80 3.56 -8.26
C THR A 86 -3.74 4.05 -7.26
N ALA A 87 -2.49 3.64 -7.44
CA ALA A 87 -1.41 3.95 -6.49
C ALA A 87 -1.10 5.45 -6.39
N MET A 88 -1.45 6.28 -7.38
CA MET A 88 -1.09 7.72 -7.40
C MET A 88 -2.05 8.65 -6.66
N ALA A 89 -3.33 8.27 -6.55
CA ALA A 89 -4.38 9.18 -6.09
C ALA A 89 -5.53 8.46 -5.37
N LEU A 90 -5.33 7.20 -4.99
CA LEU A 90 -6.34 6.36 -4.32
C LEU A 90 -7.73 6.37 -4.98
N ARG A 91 -7.77 6.41 -6.31
CA ARG A 91 -9.05 6.24 -7.05
C ARG A 91 -9.47 4.79 -7.04
N ASN A 92 -10.66 4.49 -6.54
CA ASN A 92 -11.24 3.15 -6.50
C ASN A 92 -11.35 2.56 -7.91
N LYS A 93 -10.97 1.28 -8.05
CA LYS A 93 -11.03 0.51 -9.30
C LYS A 93 -11.87 -0.75 -9.20
N ALA A 94 -11.78 -1.45 -8.08
CA ALA A 94 -12.55 -2.65 -7.78
C ALA A 94 -12.61 -2.81 -6.27
N PHE A 95 -13.62 -3.53 -5.79
CA PHE A 95 -13.78 -3.86 -4.39
C PHE A 95 -14.61 -5.14 -4.27
N GLY A 96 -14.56 -5.79 -3.11
CA GLY A 96 -15.37 -6.95 -2.82
C GLY A 96 -14.99 -7.60 -1.50
N THR A 97 -15.58 -8.75 -1.22
CA THR A 97 -15.22 -9.59 -0.09
C THR A 97 -14.01 -10.45 -0.41
N ALA A 98 -13.07 -10.56 0.52
CA ALA A 98 -11.95 -11.49 0.41
C ALA A 98 -11.35 -11.74 1.79
N GLN A 99 -11.09 -13.00 2.10
CA GLN A 99 -10.22 -13.40 3.20
C GLN A 99 -8.74 -13.27 2.81
N GLU A 100 -8.42 -13.61 1.57
CA GLU A 100 -7.08 -13.47 1.00
C GLU A 100 -7.14 -12.88 -0.40
N PHE A 101 -6.10 -12.13 -0.75
CA PHE A 101 -5.94 -11.49 -2.04
C PHE A 101 -4.52 -11.75 -2.55
N VAL A 102 -4.39 -12.08 -3.83
CA VAL A 102 -3.08 -12.17 -4.49
C VAL A 102 -3.13 -11.49 -5.86
N TRP A 103 -2.10 -10.70 -6.15
CA TRP A 103 -1.86 -10.22 -7.50
C TRP A 103 -1.29 -11.34 -8.37
N ALA A 104 -1.76 -11.43 -9.61
CA ALA A 104 -1.07 -12.22 -10.62
C ALA A 104 0.22 -11.51 -11.07
N LEU A 105 1.08 -12.24 -11.79
CA LEU A 105 2.23 -11.63 -12.45
C LEU A 105 1.81 -10.73 -13.63
N ASP A 106 0.73 -11.09 -14.32
CA ASP A 106 0.05 -10.13 -15.18
C ASP A 106 -0.57 -9.05 -14.28
N SER A 107 -0.12 -7.82 -14.48
CA SER A 107 -0.46 -6.68 -13.63
C SER A 107 -1.92 -6.25 -13.68
N SER A 108 -2.74 -6.88 -14.54
CA SER A 108 -4.17 -6.61 -14.68
C SER A 108 -5.07 -7.66 -14.03
N GLU A 109 -4.49 -8.75 -13.51
CA GLU A 109 -5.23 -9.89 -12.98
C GLU A 109 -4.92 -10.10 -11.50
N TYR A 110 -5.88 -10.70 -10.80
CA TYR A 110 -5.79 -11.03 -9.39
C TYR A 110 -6.72 -12.20 -9.05
N ALA A 111 -6.52 -12.80 -7.89
CA ALA A 111 -7.42 -13.80 -7.34
C ALA A 111 -7.77 -13.45 -5.89
N THR A 112 -9.00 -13.79 -5.50
CA THR A 112 -9.52 -13.63 -4.14
C THR A 112 -9.95 -14.98 -3.60
N LEU A 113 -9.74 -15.19 -2.31
CA LEU A 113 -10.35 -16.28 -1.57
C LEU A 113 -11.54 -15.74 -0.80
N GLU A 114 -12.73 -16.24 -1.12
CA GLU A 114 -13.97 -15.94 -0.39
C GLU A 114 -14.30 -17.09 0.58
N ASN A 115 -14.92 -16.77 1.72
CA ASN A 115 -15.45 -17.80 2.61
C ASN A 115 -16.73 -18.40 1.99
N SER A 116 -16.89 -19.72 2.11
CA SER A 116 -18.08 -20.45 1.66
C SER A 116 -19.31 -20.22 2.53
#